data_AF-A0A7S0XQM0-F1
#
_entry.id   AF-A0A7S0XQM0-F1
#
_cell.length_a   1.000
_cell.length_b   1.000
_cell.length_c   1.000
_cell.angle_alpha   90.00
_cell.angle_beta   90.00
_cell.angle_gamma   90.00
#
_symmetry.space_group_name_H-M   'P 1'
#
loop_
_entity.id
_entity.type
_entity.pdbx_description
1 polymer ?
#
loop_
_entity_poly.entity_id
_entity_poly.type
_entity_poly.pdbx_seq_one_letter_code
_entity_poly.pdbx_strand_id
1 'polypeptide(L)'
;TGGTCITAVASFAGGVGGTDPLLAGADSSGRIMLTTYPCLAEAQRMRTFEGHAGPVGGMSFTASGGAMLTVGEQDMCILQWGRRKAGAKPEIGLLEALKTTLGGPQPDPTAVFS
;
A
#
# COMPACT_ATOMS: atom_id res chain seq x y z
N THR A 1 -20.26 15.86 18.21
CA THR A 1 -19.33 15.17 19.13
C THR A 1 -18.67 13.96 18.47
N GLY A 2 -18.33 14.03 17.17
CA GLY A 2 -17.71 12.91 16.44
C GLY A 2 -16.19 13.00 16.46
N GLY A 3 -15.57 12.85 17.64
CA GLY A 3 -14.13 12.76 17.74
C GLY A 3 -13.68 11.37 17.28
N THR A 4 -13.11 11.29 16.08
CA THR A 4 -12.37 10.14 15.58
C THR A 4 -11.21 9.83 16.52
N CYS A 5 -11.20 8.65 17.15
CA CYS A 5 -10.16 8.27 18.10
C CYS A 5 -9.07 7.44 17.41
N ILE A 6 -7.81 7.76 17.73
CA ILE A 6 -6.68 6.98 17.24
C ILE A 6 -6.68 5.64 17.95
N THR A 7 -6.83 4.55 17.21
CA THR A 7 -6.94 3.19 17.76
C THR A 7 -5.60 2.45 17.75
N ALA A 8 -4.73 2.76 16.79
CA ALA A 8 -3.42 2.14 16.67
C ALA A 8 -2.38 3.14 16.18
N VAL A 9 -1.15 3.00 16.67
CA VAL A 9 0.01 3.75 16.20
C VAL A 9 1.17 2.80 15.97
N ALA A 10 1.97 3.07 14.95
CA ALA A 10 3.20 2.36 14.69
C ALA A 10 4.26 3.35 14.25
N SER A 11 5.49 3.16 14.71
CA SER A 11 6.65 3.93 14.27
C SER A 11 7.67 3.01 13.63
N PHE A 12 8.27 3.46 12.53
CA PHE A 12 9.41 2.80 11.94
C PHE A 12 10.60 3.75 11.99
N ALA A 13 11.55 3.46 12.87
CA ALA A 13 12.86 4.10 12.83
C ALA A 13 13.67 3.40 11.75
N GLY A 14 14.01 4.13 10.69
CA GLY A 14 14.84 3.61 9.62
C GLY A 14 16.11 2.95 10.14
N GLY A 15 16.36 1.70 9.76
CA GLY A 15 17.63 1.03 10.05
C GLY A 15 18.81 1.72 9.34
N VAL A 16 20.02 1.47 9.85
CA VAL A 16 21.33 2.02 9.43
C VAL A 16 21.44 2.16 7.90
N GLY A 17 21.10 3.34 7.37
CA GLY A 17 21.01 3.55 5.92
C GLY A 17 20.19 4.77 5.45
N GLY A 18 20.05 5.82 6.28
CA GLY A 18 19.53 7.11 5.83
C GLY A 18 18.05 7.15 5.44
N THR A 19 17.21 6.26 5.97
CA THR A 19 15.76 6.34 5.76
C THR A 19 15.11 7.18 6.86
N ASP A 20 14.34 8.20 6.47
CA ASP A 20 13.62 9.05 7.41
C ASP A 20 12.66 8.21 8.28
N PRO A 21 12.59 8.46 9.59
CA PRO A 21 11.67 7.74 10.44
C PRO A 21 10.23 8.02 10.00
N LEU A 22 9.40 6.99 10.08
CA LEU A 22 7.99 7.07 9.71
C LEU A 22 7.11 6.89 10.94
N LEU A 23 5.99 7.58 10.90
CA LEU A 23 4.90 7.41 11.84
C LEU A 23 3.65 7.02 11.06
N ALA A 24 3.01 5.95 11.49
CA ALA A 24 1.69 5.58 11.03
C ALA A 24 0.70 5.61 12.19
N GLY A 25 -0.51 6.03 11.89
CA GLY A 25 -1.64 6.03 12.81
C GLY A 25 -2.86 5.42 12.11
N ALA A 26 -3.74 4.82 12.88
CA ALA A 26 -5.05 4.42 12.41
C ALA A 26 -6.14 5.00 13.29
N ASP A 27 -7.28 5.24 12.66
CA ASP A 27 -8.47 5.81 13.26
C ASP A 27 -9.55 4.74 13.45
N SER A 28 -10.52 5.03 14.32
CA SER A 28 -11.69 4.17 14.58
C SER A 28 -12.59 3.97 13.35
N SER A 29 -12.42 4.80 12.33
CA SER A 29 -13.12 4.72 11.04
C SER A 29 -12.45 3.78 10.02
N GLY A 30 -11.31 3.15 10.36
CA GLY A 30 -10.56 2.30 9.42
C GLY A 30 -9.59 3.05 8.52
N ARG A 31 -9.46 4.38 8.71
CA ARG A 31 -8.47 5.21 8.03
C ARG A 31 -7.08 5.03 8.61
N ILE A 32 -6.10 4.91 7.74
CA ILE A 32 -4.69 4.78 8.10
C ILE A 32 -3.93 5.98 7.57
N MET A 33 -3.28 6.75 8.44
CA MET A 33 -2.42 7.88 8.09
C MET A 33 -0.95 7.47 8.19
N LEU A 34 -0.14 7.88 7.22
CA LEU A 34 1.31 7.66 7.19
C LEU A 34 2.01 9.01 6.96
N THR A 35 2.93 9.36 7.84
CA THR A 35 3.72 10.60 7.79
C THR A 35 5.20 10.34 8.11
N THR A 36 6.06 11.28 7.71
CA THR A 36 7.47 11.32 8.09
C THR A 36 7.63 12.01 9.44
N TYR A 37 8.57 11.50 10.22
CA TYR A 37 9.01 12.10 11.47
C TYR A 37 10.43 12.67 11.27
N PRO A 38 10.76 13.83 11.83
CA PRO A 38 9.88 14.80 12.51
C PRO A 38 8.99 15.55 11.50
N CYS A 39 7.71 15.73 11.87
CA CYS A 39 6.75 16.49 11.06
C CYS A 39 7.00 18.00 11.24
N LEU A 40 8.10 18.50 10.67
CA LEU A 40 8.58 19.88 10.85
C LEU A 40 7.79 20.92 10.05
N ALA A 41 6.96 20.49 9.09
CA ALA A 41 6.18 21.40 8.24
C ALA A 41 4.74 20.91 8.09
N GLU A 42 3.80 21.85 8.09
CA GLU A 42 2.34 21.61 7.94
C GLU A 42 1.99 20.97 6.58
N ALA A 43 2.86 21.14 5.57
CA ALA A 43 2.75 20.55 4.24
C ALA A 43 3.54 19.22 4.07
N GLN A 44 3.92 18.56 5.16
CA GLN A 44 4.51 17.23 5.06
C GLN A 44 3.56 16.25 4.39
N ARG A 45 4.12 15.39 3.53
CA ARG A 45 3.35 14.52 2.64
C ARG A 45 2.71 13.38 3.44
N MET A 46 1.60 13.67 4.10
CA MET A 46 0.75 12.68 4.73
C MET A 46 0.05 11.87 3.65
N ARG A 47 0.12 10.55 3.75
CA ARG A 47 -0.64 9.63 2.90
C ARG A 47 -1.68 8.96 3.75
N THR A 48 -2.94 9.10 3.34
CA THR A 48 -4.06 8.41 3.96
C THR A 48 -4.44 7.23 3.08
N PHE A 49 -4.62 6.07 3.71
CA PHE A 49 -5.08 4.85 3.10
C PHE A 49 -6.42 4.47 3.73
N GLU A 50 -7.37 4.09 2.89
CA GLU A 50 -8.68 3.59 3.30
C GLU A 50 -8.76 2.13 2.84
N GLY A 51 -9.25 1.24 3.70
CA GLY A 51 -9.30 -0.20 3.38
C GLY A 51 -9.96 -1.06 4.44
N HIS A 52 -9.89 -0.67 5.72
CA HIS A 52 -10.71 -1.29 6.77
C HIS A 52 -12.07 -0.60 6.81
N ALA A 53 -13.14 -1.39 6.97
CA ALA A 53 -14.52 -0.94 7.13
C ALA A 53 -14.91 -0.70 8.60
N GLY A 54 -13.98 -0.95 9.53
CA GLY A 54 -14.13 -0.69 10.96
C GLY A 54 -12.81 -0.30 11.66
N PRO A 55 -12.80 -0.27 13.00
CA PRO A 55 -11.64 0.13 13.78
C PRO A 55 -10.47 -0.82 13.56
N VAL A 56 -9.28 -0.23 13.42
CA VAL A 56 -8.03 -0.98 13.30
C VAL A 56 -7.58 -1.35 14.71
N GLY A 57 -7.60 -2.65 15.02
CA GLY A 57 -7.19 -3.18 16.32
C GLY A 57 -5.67 -3.27 16.49
N GLY A 58 -4.91 -3.26 15.39
CA GLY A 58 -3.45 -3.31 15.47
C GLY A 58 -2.75 -2.91 14.18
N MET A 59 -1.53 -2.39 14.35
CA MET A 59 -0.65 -2.00 13.24
C MET A 59 0.80 -2.30 13.60
N SER A 60 1.55 -2.83 12.63
CA SER A 60 3.00 -3.03 12.78
C SER A 60 3.73 -2.88 11.46
N PHE A 61 4.92 -2.29 11.51
CA PHE A 61 5.85 -2.29 10.39
C PHE A 61 6.69 -3.56 10.36
N THR A 62 7.15 -3.95 9.16
CA THR A 62 8.20 -4.96 9.05
C THR A 62 9.54 -4.37 9.47
N ALA A 63 10.43 -5.18 10.04
CA ALA A 63 11.79 -4.74 10.44
C ALA A 63 12.61 -4.22 9.24
N SER A 64 12.32 -4.72 8.04
CA SER A 64 12.91 -4.26 6.78
C SER A 64 12.34 -2.93 6.28
N GLY A 65 11.26 -2.42 6.89
CA GLY A 65 10.57 -1.20 6.46
C GLY A 65 9.94 -1.29 5.07
N GLY A 66 9.81 -2.49 4.50
CA GLY A 66 9.31 -2.73 3.15
C GLY A 66 7.78 -2.89 3.08
N ALA A 67 7.16 -3.28 4.20
CA ALA A 67 5.71 -3.40 4.29
C ALA A 67 5.19 -2.98 5.67
N MET A 68 3.89 -2.72 5.73
CA MET A 68 3.15 -2.47 6.96
C MET A 68 1.94 -3.41 6.99
N LEU A 69 1.61 -3.91 8.16
CA LEU A 69 0.45 -4.76 8.39
C LEU A 69 -0.55 -4.01 9.25
N THR A 70 -1.83 -4.08 8.87
CA THR A 70 -2.93 -3.58 9.69
C THR A 70 -3.98 -4.67 9.88
N VAL A 71 -4.51 -4.76 11.10
CA VAL A 71 -5.51 -5.75 11.51
C VAL A 71 -6.80 -5.03 11.86
N GLY A 72 -7.88 -5.37 11.18
CA GLY A 72 -9.22 -4.88 11.49
C GLY A 72 -9.80 -5.67 12.66
N GLU A 73 -10.33 -4.97 13.67
CA GLU A 73 -10.96 -5.60 14.84
C GLU A 73 -12.33 -6.18 14.49
N GLN A 74 -13.12 -5.44 13.70
CA GLN A 74 -14.48 -5.82 13.33
C GLN A 74 -14.54 -6.56 11.99
N ASP A 75 -13.72 -6.12 11.02
CA ASP A 75 -13.72 -6.70 9.68
C ASP A 75 -12.98 -8.04 9.63
N MET A 76 -12.25 -8.38 10.70
CA MET A 76 -11.42 -9.59 10.79
C MET A 76 -10.44 -9.74 9.62
N CYS A 77 -10.14 -8.63 8.94
CA CYS A 77 -9.27 -8.58 7.77
C CYS A 77 -7.86 -8.18 8.18
N ILE A 78 -6.87 -8.73 7.49
CA ILE A 78 -5.47 -8.32 7.61
C ILE A 78 -5.04 -7.74 6.27
N LEU A 79 -4.61 -6.48 6.28
CA LEU A 79 -4.16 -5.79 5.07
C LEU A 79 -2.64 -5.59 5.12
N GLN A 80 -1.98 -6.00 4.04
CA GLN A 80 -0.55 -5.76 3.83
C GLN A 80 -0.34 -4.60 2.86
N TRP A 81 0.34 -3.58 3.35
CA TRP A 81 0.67 -2.37 2.60
C TRP A 81 2.12 -2.43 2.16
N GLY A 82 2.34 -2.72 0.87
CA GLY A 82 3.68 -2.72 0.30
C GLY A 82 4.17 -1.30 0.02
N ARG A 83 5.36 -0.94 0.53
CA ARG A 83 6.02 0.31 0.11
C ARG A 83 6.63 0.09 -1.27
N ARG A 84 6.03 0.72 -2.29
CA ARG A 84 6.65 0.78 -3.61
C ARG A 84 7.97 1.54 -3.53
N LYS A 85 9.09 0.83 -3.67
CA LYS A 85 10.35 1.45 -4.10
C LYS A 85 10.14 1.92 -5.55
N ALA A 86 10.43 3.18 -5.82
CA ALA A 86 10.45 3.70 -7.19
C ALA A 86 11.51 2.90 -7.98
N GLY A 87 11.07 1.90 -8.74
CA GLY A 87 11.98 1.02 -9.49
C GLY A 87 11.53 -0.43 -9.65
N ALA A 88 10.59 -0.93 -8.85
CA ALA A 88 10.03 -2.26 -9.09
C ALA A 88 8.95 -2.17 -10.19
N LYS A 89 9.37 -2.34 -11.45
CA LYS A 89 8.46 -2.61 -12.57
C LYS A 89 7.60 -3.81 -12.13
N PRO A 90 6.27 -3.69 -12.09
CA PRO A 90 5.43 -4.81 -11.68
C PRO A 90 5.65 -5.93 -12.68
N GLU A 91 6.17 -7.06 -12.22
CA GLU A 91 6.46 -8.27 -13.00
C GLU A 91 5.17 -9.00 -13.44
N ILE A 92 4.08 -8.25 -13.63
CA ILE A 92 2.85 -8.70 -14.27
C ILE A 92 3.09 -8.94 -15.78
N GLY A 93 4.30 -8.64 -16.27
CA GLY A 93 4.71 -8.92 -17.65
C GLY A 93 4.86 -10.40 -18.00
N LEU A 94 5.01 -11.31 -17.03
CA LEU A 94 5.19 -12.74 -17.35
C LEU A 94 3.88 -13.40 -17.82
N LEU A 95 2.74 -12.93 -17.29
CA LEU A 95 1.43 -13.40 -17.69
C LEU A 95 1.03 -12.89 -19.08
N GLU A 96 1.41 -11.66 -19.43
CA GLU A 96 1.21 -11.10 -20.78
C GLU A 96 2.19 -11.67 -21.81
N ALA A 97 3.46 -11.90 -21.43
CA ALA A 97 4.44 -12.53 -22.31
C ALA A 97 4.10 -13.99 -22.66
N LEU A 98 3.45 -14.72 -21.73
CA LEU A 98 2.94 -16.07 -21.99
C LEU A 98 1.70 -16.07 -22.91
N LYS A 99 0.86 -15.03 -22.89
CA LYS A 99 -0.23 -14.88 -23.85
C LYS A 99 0.29 -14.65 -25.27
N THR A 100 1.36 -13.88 -25.42
CA THR A 100 2.00 -13.62 -26.72
C THR A 100 2.70 -14.85 -27.31
N THR A 101 3.15 -15.80 -26.48
CA THR A 101 3.83 -17.02 -26.95
C THR A 101 2.89 -18.19 -27.24
N LEU A 102 1.65 -18.16 -26.74
CA LEU A 102 0.62 -19.16 -27.04
C LEU A 102 -0.43 -18.69 -28.06
N GLY A 103 -0.39 -17.42 -28.47
CA GLY A 103 -1.21 -16.90 -29.57
C GLY A 103 -0.55 -17.14 -30.93
N GLY A 104 -1.04 -18.15 -31.66
CA GLY A 104 -0.70 -18.40 -33.07
C GLY A 104 -1.11 -17.27 -34.05
N PRO A 105 -0.95 -17.49 -35.37
CA PRO A 105 -0.58 -16.48 -36.34
C PRO A 105 -1.62 -15.36 -36.53
N GLN A 106 -1.10 -14.15 -36.75
CA GLN A 106 -1.83 -12.94 -37.10
C GLN A 106 -2.75 -13.18 -38.31
N PRO A 107 -4.07 -12.88 -38.23
CA PRO A 107 -4.90 -12.83 -39.42
C PRO A 107 -4.49 -11.60 -40.25
N ASP A 108 -4.08 -11.91 -41.47
CA ASP A 108 -3.91 -11.07 -42.63
C ASP A 108 -5.06 -10.05 -42.79
N PRO A 109 -4.78 -8.76 -43.03
CA PRO A 109 -5.80 -7.70 -43.19
C PRO A 109 -6.51 -7.71 -44.56
N THR A 110 -6.58 -8.87 -45.22
CA THR A 110 -7.09 -9.01 -46.60
C THR A 110 -8.05 -10.18 -46.76
N ALA A 111 -9.15 -10.16 -46.01
CA ALA A 111 -10.36 -10.95 -46.32
C ALA A 111 -11.59 -10.03 -46.27
N VAL A 112 -12.06 -9.71 -47.47
CA VAL A 112 -13.17 -8.80 -47.85
C VAL A 112 -14.53 -9.50 -47.70
N PHE A 113 -15.62 -8.71 -47.74
CA PHE A 113 -17.04 -8.95 -48.12
C PHE A 113 -17.96 -8.33 -47.05
N SER A 114 -18.91 -7.44 -47.32
CA SER A 114 -19.63 -7.06 -48.53
C SER A 114 -20.11 -5.60 -48.46
#